data_AF-A0AAU0F1Q8-F1
#
_entry.id   AF-A0AAU0F1Q8-F1
#
_cell.length_a   1.000
_cell.length_b   1.000
_cell.length_c   1.000
_cell.angle_alpha   90.00
_cell.angle_beta   90.00
_cell.angle_gamma   90.00
#
_symmetry.space_group_name_H-M   'P 1'
#
loop_
_entity.id
_entity.type
_entity.pdbx_description
1 polymer ?
#
loop_
_entity_poly.entity_id
_entity_poly.type
_entity_poly.pdbx_seq_one_letter_code
_entity_poly.pdbx_strand_id
1 'polypeptide(L)'
;MSLYFGTEVYLLAQGLNFGVGFLVVMVLFALIFKVLPDANVQWKGVWSGAFFTAILFTIGKFLLSYYFATANPTSAFGTAGTIILVMMWINYTCMLLFFGAEFTKIYSEEKGFAIKPSKHAKWSAEKRYTQALEQIQANDRDAQSI
;
A
#
# COMPACT_ATOMS: atom_id res chain seq x y z
N MET A 1 -18.81 34.50 33.26
CA MET A 1 -18.00 33.35 33.73
C MET A 1 -18.31 32.02 32.98
N SER A 2 -18.96 32.01 31.79
CA SER A 2 -19.23 30.77 31.02
C SER A 2 -18.73 30.80 29.57
N LEU A 3 -17.86 31.75 29.23
CA LEU A 3 -17.46 32.06 27.86
C LEU A 3 -16.08 31.50 27.45
N TYR A 4 -15.42 30.72 28.31
CA TYR A 4 -14.11 30.11 28.04
C TYR A 4 -14.17 28.60 27.73
N PHE A 5 -15.24 27.91 28.16
CA PHE A 5 -15.39 26.47 27.91
C PHE A 5 -15.60 26.14 26.42
N GLY A 6 -16.07 27.08 25.60
CA GLY A 6 -16.40 26.81 24.20
C GLY A 6 -15.17 26.54 23.34
N THR A 7 -14.17 27.42 23.39
CA THR A 7 -13.05 27.41 22.43
C THR A 7 -12.02 26.34 22.75
N GLU A 8 -11.69 26.13 24.02
CA GLU A 8 -10.72 25.10 24.42
C GLU A 8 -11.29 23.68 24.23
N VAL A 9 -12.57 23.48 24.55
CA VAL A 9 -13.27 22.21 24.27
C VAL A 9 -13.43 21.99 22.78
N TYR A 10 -13.68 23.04 21.99
CA TYR A 10 -13.74 22.94 20.53
C TYR A 10 -12.39 22.53 19.92
N LEU A 11 -11.27 23.14 20.36
CA LEU A 11 -9.93 22.78 19.91
C LEU A 11 -9.55 21.35 20.30
N LEU A 12 -9.86 20.94 21.53
CA LEU A 12 -9.66 19.55 21.98
C LEU A 12 -10.51 18.57 21.16
N ALA A 13 -11.78 18.89 20.92
CA ALA A 13 -12.68 18.05 20.12
C ALA A 13 -12.23 17.96 18.66
N GLN A 14 -11.70 19.04 18.09
CA GLN A 14 -11.17 19.07 16.72
C GLN A 14 -9.87 18.26 16.61
N GLY A 15 -8.94 18.43 17.56
CA GLY A 15 -7.71 17.64 17.63
C GLY A 15 -7.99 16.15 17.82
N LEU A 16 -8.96 15.82 18.68
CA LEU A 16 -9.43 14.45 18.88
C LEU A 16 -10.06 13.88 17.61
N ASN A 17 -10.95 14.61 16.93
CA ASN A 17 -11.54 14.18 15.67
C ASN A 17 -10.48 13.92 14.60
N PHE A 18 -9.52 14.83 14.45
CA PHE A 18 -8.43 14.68 13.50
C PHE A 18 -7.55 13.47 13.83
N GLY A 19 -7.18 13.31 15.10
CA GLY A 19 -6.38 12.18 15.57
C GLY A 19 -7.09 10.84 15.39
N VAL A 20 -8.36 10.75 15.76
CA VAL A 20 -9.19 9.55 15.55
C VAL A 20 -9.34 9.25 14.06
N GLY A 21 -9.64 10.25 13.23
CA GLY A 21 -9.74 10.08 11.78
C GLY A 21 -8.43 9.60 11.14
N PHE A 22 -7.29 10.19 11.55
CA PHE A 22 -5.97 9.75 11.11
C PHE A 22 -5.69 8.31 11.54
N LEU A 23 -5.99 7.95 12.79
CA LEU A 23 -5.79 6.61 13.32
C LEU A 23 -6.68 5.59 12.60
N VAL A 24 -7.94 5.91 12.34
CA VAL A 24 -8.85 5.07 11.56
C VAL A 24 -8.30 4.83 10.15
N VAL A 25 -7.83 5.87 9.47
CA VAL A 25 -7.24 5.74 8.13
C VAL A 25 -5.95 4.92 8.15
N MET A 26 -5.08 5.15 9.14
CA MET A 26 -3.85 4.37 9.34
C MET A 26 -4.18 2.89 9.58
N VAL A 27 -5.15 2.59 10.44
CA VAL A 27 -5.61 1.22 10.71
C VAL A 27 -6.26 0.61 9.47
N LEU A 28 -7.03 1.38 8.70
CA LEU A 28 -7.64 0.94 7.44
C LEU A 28 -6.56 0.53 6.43
N PHE A 29 -5.55 1.36 6.19
CA PHE A 29 -4.43 1.01 5.31
C PHE A 29 -3.63 -0.16 5.85
N ALA A 30 -3.39 -0.22 7.17
CA ALA A 30 -2.75 -1.37 7.81
C ALA A 30 -3.55 -2.67 7.60
N LEU A 31 -4.88 -2.61 7.68
CA LEU A 31 -5.75 -3.74 7.38
C LEU A 31 -5.70 -4.10 5.90
N ILE A 32 -5.77 -3.13 5.00
CA ILE A 32 -5.65 -3.37 3.56
C ILE A 32 -4.33 -4.08 3.25
N PHE A 33 -3.20 -3.61 3.80
CA PHE A 33 -1.90 -4.25 3.64
C PHE A 33 -1.72 -5.55 4.41
N LYS A 34 -2.64 -5.92 5.31
CA LYS A 34 -2.63 -7.21 5.99
C LYS A 34 -3.60 -8.21 5.36
N VAL A 35 -4.70 -7.73 4.79
CA VAL A 35 -5.76 -8.52 4.15
C VAL A 35 -5.40 -8.82 2.70
N LEU A 36 -4.72 -7.91 1.98
CA LEU A 36 -4.26 -8.18 0.61
C LEU A 36 -3.20 -9.28 0.51
N PRO A 37 -2.10 -9.27 1.29
CA PRO A 37 -1.13 -10.32 1.21
C PRO A 37 -1.65 -11.54 1.96
N ASP A 38 -2.00 -12.57 1.21
CA ASP A 38 -2.13 -13.95 1.67
C ASP A 38 -0.74 -14.54 2.06
N ALA A 39 0.05 -13.75 2.78
CA ALA A 39 1.43 -14.01 3.17
C ALA A 39 1.71 -13.36 4.54
N ASN A 40 2.44 -14.06 5.40
CA ASN A 40 2.58 -13.76 6.83
C ASN A 40 3.44 -12.51 7.10
N VAL A 41 2.86 -11.32 6.94
CA VAL A 41 3.55 -10.05 7.22
C VAL A 41 3.56 -9.77 8.73
N GLN A 42 4.74 -9.57 9.31
CA GLN A 42 4.88 -9.15 10.70
C GLN A 42 4.25 -7.77 10.92
N TRP A 43 3.45 -7.62 11.99
CA TRP A 43 2.76 -6.37 12.38
C TRP A 43 3.66 -5.13 12.44
N LYS A 44 4.95 -5.30 12.70
CA LYS A 44 5.94 -4.20 12.75
C LYS A 44 6.21 -3.57 11.37
N GLY A 45 6.16 -4.34 10.29
CA GLY A 45 6.36 -3.81 8.92
C GLY A 45 5.14 -3.06 8.39
N VAL A 46 3.96 -3.59 8.72
CA VAL A 46 2.68 -2.99 8.35
C VAL A 46 2.54 -1.59 8.96
N TRP A 47 3.02 -1.39 10.20
CA TRP A 47 2.97 -0.08 10.85
C TRP A 47 3.79 1.01 10.12
N SER A 48 4.97 0.66 9.59
CA SER A 48 5.80 1.63 8.85
C SER A 48 5.17 2.00 7.50
N GLY A 49 4.60 1.02 6.79
CA GLY A 49 3.87 1.28 5.54
C GLY A 49 2.59 2.08 5.78
N ALA A 50 1.79 1.70 6.78
CA ALA A 50 0.57 2.42 7.15
C ALA A 50 0.85 3.86 7.61
N PHE A 51 1.92 4.08 8.37
CA PHE A 51 2.33 5.42 8.78
C PHE A 51 2.70 6.29 7.58
N PHE A 52 3.51 5.76 6.66
CA PHE A 52 3.90 6.47 5.44
C PHE A 52 2.69 6.78 4.55
N THR A 53 1.82 5.79 4.31
CA THR A 53 0.60 5.97 3.51
C THR A 53 -0.37 6.94 4.19
N ALA A 54 -0.48 6.97 5.53
CA ALA A 54 -1.33 7.91 6.24
C ALA A 54 -0.85 9.37 6.12
N ILE A 55 0.48 9.59 6.15
CA ILE A 55 1.07 10.90 5.84
C ILE A 55 0.74 11.30 4.40
N LEU A 56 0.99 10.39 3.46
CA LEU A 56 0.77 10.64 2.05
C LEU A 56 -0.72 10.91 1.75
N PHE A 57 -1.63 10.18 2.37
CA PHE A 57 -3.08 10.41 2.29
C PHE A 57 -3.50 11.77 2.84
N THR A 58 -2.85 12.23 3.92
CA THR A 58 -3.10 13.56 4.48
C THR A 58 -2.68 14.65 3.51
N ILE A 59 -1.47 14.51 2.93
CA ILE A 59 -0.98 15.41 1.87
C ILE A 59 -1.90 15.38 0.66
N GLY A 60 -2.35 14.20 0.25
CA GLY A 60 -3.26 14.00 -0.87
C GLY A 60 -4.59 14.69 -0.72
N LYS A 61 -5.24 14.54 0.44
CA LYS A 61 -6.46 15.29 0.77
C LYS A 61 -6.24 16.78 0.65
N PHE A 62 -5.11 17.28 1.16
CA PHE A 62 -4.79 18.69 1.11
C PHE A 62 -4.51 19.17 -0.33
N LEU A 63 -3.69 18.46 -1.09
CA LEU A 63 -3.39 18.75 -2.50
C LEU A 63 -4.67 18.78 -3.33
N LEU A 64 -5.54 17.79 -3.13
CA LEU A 64 -6.77 17.67 -3.89
C LEU A 64 -7.74 18.80 -3.50
N SER A 65 -7.88 19.11 -2.22
CA SER A 65 -8.67 20.25 -1.73
C SER A 65 -8.15 21.59 -2.28
N TYR A 66 -6.84 21.77 -2.31
CA TYR A 66 -6.20 22.98 -2.83
C TYR A 66 -6.37 23.10 -4.35
N TYR A 67 -6.11 22.01 -5.07
CA TYR A 67 -6.28 21.95 -6.52
C TYR A 67 -7.71 22.33 -6.93
N PHE A 68 -8.72 21.86 -6.20
CA PHE A 68 -10.11 22.24 -6.49
C PHE A 68 -10.45 23.67 -6.10
N ALA A 69 -9.87 24.19 -5.01
CA ALA A 69 -10.06 25.59 -4.64
C ALA A 69 -9.50 26.56 -5.70
N THR A 70 -8.38 26.19 -6.35
CA THR A 70 -7.72 27.06 -7.34
C THR A 70 -8.17 26.81 -8.78
N ALA A 71 -8.35 25.55 -9.20
CA ALA A 71 -8.48 25.19 -10.61
C ALA A 71 -9.89 25.43 -11.20
N ASN A 72 -10.91 25.71 -10.39
CA ASN A 72 -12.33 25.88 -10.81
C ASN A 72 -12.74 24.94 -11.98
N PRO A 73 -12.50 23.61 -11.87
CA PRO A 73 -12.72 22.68 -12.98
C PRO A 73 -14.19 22.64 -13.44
N THR A 74 -15.12 23.10 -12.60
CA THR A 74 -16.53 23.31 -12.91
C THR A 74 -16.76 24.26 -14.09
N SER A 75 -15.89 25.25 -14.33
CA SER A 75 -16.06 26.17 -15.47
C SER A 75 -15.46 25.62 -16.78
N ALA A 76 -14.36 24.85 -16.70
CA ALA A 76 -13.68 24.29 -17.87
C ALA A 76 -14.34 22.99 -18.38
N PHE A 77 -14.84 22.15 -17.46
CA PHE A 77 -15.44 20.85 -17.78
C PHE A 77 -16.95 20.79 -17.51
N GLY A 78 -17.56 21.88 -17.04
CA GLY A 78 -19.00 21.93 -16.75
C GLY A 78 -19.43 20.81 -15.80
N THR A 79 -20.55 20.17 -16.10
CA THR A 79 -21.11 19.03 -15.35
C THR A 79 -20.15 17.82 -15.30
N ALA A 80 -19.29 17.64 -16.32
CA ALA A 80 -18.34 16.52 -16.38
C ALA A 80 -17.17 16.66 -15.40
N GLY A 81 -16.96 17.83 -14.80
CA GLY A 81 -15.91 18.07 -13.80
C GLY A 81 -16.01 17.15 -12.59
N THR A 82 -17.22 16.74 -12.20
CA THR A 82 -17.45 15.82 -11.07
C THR A 82 -16.89 14.42 -11.31
N ILE A 83 -17.02 13.89 -12.53
CA ILE A 83 -16.49 12.58 -12.91
C ILE A 83 -14.96 12.60 -12.89
N ILE A 84 -14.37 13.66 -13.43
CA ILE A 84 -12.91 13.85 -13.46
C ILE A 84 -12.35 13.95 -12.04
N LEU A 85 -13.05 14.66 -11.15
CA LEU A 85 -12.72 14.80 -9.74
C LEU A 85 -12.71 13.43 -9.02
N VAL A 86 -13.74 12.62 -9.25
CA VAL A 86 -13.83 11.28 -8.68
C VAL A 86 -12.73 10.36 -9.25
N MET A 87 -12.51 10.41 -10.57
CA MET A 87 -11.44 9.66 -11.24
C MET A 87 -10.06 10.00 -10.68
N MET A 88 -9.76 11.30 -10.50
CA MET A 88 -8.50 11.77 -9.94
C MET A 88 -8.33 11.30 -8.49
N TRP A 89 -9.39 11.39 -7.67
CA TRP A 89 -9.38 10.91 -6.29
C TRP A 89 -9.14 9.39 -6.19
N ILE A 90 -9.83 8.60 -7.02
CA ILE A 90 -9.65 7.15 -7.07
C ILE A 90 -8.23 6.81 -7.56
N ASN A 91 -7.78 7.43 -8.65
CA ASN A 91 -6.44 7.19 -9.19
C ASN A 91 -5.35 7.50 -8.16
N TYR A 92 -5.48 8.63 -7.46
CA TYR A 92 -4.59 8.99 -6.38
C TYR A 92 -4.60 7.95 -5.25
N THR A 93 -5.78 7.50 -4.82
CA THR A 93 -5.92 6.46 -3.78
C THR A 93 -5.26 5.14 -4.21
N CYS A 94 -5.41 4.73 -5.47
CA CYS A 94 -4.74 3.55 -6.00
C CYS A 94 -3.22 3.69 -5.98
N MET A 95 -2.69 4.87 -6.34
CA MET A 95 -1.25 5.12 -6.32
C MET A 95 -0.69 5.02 -4.89
N LEU A 96 -1.42 5.55 -3.90
CA LEU A 96 -1.09 5.38 -2.48
C LEU A 96 -1.06 3.90 -2.04
N LEU A 97 -2.04 3.12 -2.49
CA LEU A 97 -2.13 1.70 -2.18
C LEU A 97 -0.98 0.90 -2.77
N PHE A 98 -0.64 1.13 -4.05
CA PHE A 98 0.50 0.46 -4.68
C PHE A 98 1.81 0.81 -4.01
N PHE A 99 2.02 2.09 -3.70
CA PHE A 99 3.25 2.54 -3.04
C PHE A 99 3.41 1.92 -1.64
N GLY A 100 2.32 1.85 -0.86
CA GLY A 100 2.36 1.20 0.46
C GLY A 100 2.51 -0.32 0.41
N ALA A 101 1.97 -0.98 -0.63
CA ALA A 101 2.16 -2.41 -0.86
C ALA A 101 3.63 -2.73 -1.23
N GLU A 102 4.25 -1.92 -2.09
CA GLU A 102 5.66 -2.06 -2.46
C GLU A 102 6.59 -1.80 -1.27
N PHE A 103 6.27 -0.79 -0.45
CA PHE A 103 6.99 -0.53 0.81
C PHE A 103 6.89 -1.72 1.78
N THR A 104 5.70 -2.34 1.87
CA THR A 104 5.50 -3.55 2.70
C THR A 104 6.31 -4.73 2.16
N LYS A 105 6.42 -4.89 0.85
CA LYS A 105 7.23 -5.93 0.20
C LYS A 105 8.72 -5.75 0.51
N ILE A 106 9.27 -4.56 0.31
CA ILE A 106 10.70 -4.27 0.59
C ILE A 106 11.03 -4.53 2.06
N TYR A 107 10.15 -4.09 2.97
CA TYR A 107 10.34 -4.35 4.40
C TYR A 107 10.23 -5.85 4.76
N SER A 108 9.45 -6.62 4.01
CA SER A 108 9.37 -8.08 4.19
C SER A 108 10.62 -8.82 3.68
N GLU A 109 11.22 -8.33 2.58
CA GLU A 109 12.48 -8.85 2.02
C GLU A 109 13.68 -8.53 2.93
N GLU A 110 13.73 -7.32 3.50
CA GLU A 110 14.81 -6.88 4.41
C GLU A 110 14.87 -7.70 5.72
N LYS A 111 13.73 -8.22 6.19
CA LYS A 111 13.64 -9.03 7.42
C LYS A 111 13.82 -10.53 7.21
N GLY A 112 14.14 -10.98 5.99
CA GLY A 112 14.52 -12.37 5.75
C GLY A 112 13.35 -13.36 5.78
N PHE A 113 12.11 -12.92 5.54
CA PHE A 113 11.10 -13.87 5.06
C PHE A 113 11.39 -14.14 3.59
N ALA A 114 12.36 -15.04 3.36
CA ALA A 114 12.41 -15.78 2.12
C ALA A 114 10.98 -16.20 1.81
N ILE A 115 10.44 -15.75 0.68
CA ILE A 115 9.16 -16.18 0.14
C ILE A 115 9.25 -17.70 0.06
N LYS A 116 8.86 -18.39 1.14
CA LYS A 116 8.83 -19.84 1.16
C LYS A 116 7.66 -20.17 0.26
N PRO A 117 7.91 -20.80 -0.90
CA PRO A 117 6.84 -21.18 -1.79
C PRO A 117 5.85 -22.00 -0.97
N SER A 118 4.56 -21.65 -1.05
CA SER A 118 3.50 -22.47 -0.48
C SER A 118 3.67 -23.91 -0.98
N LYS A 119 3.22 -24.89 -0.21
CA LYS A 119 3.40 -26.33 -0.44
C LYS A 119 2.99 -26.82 -1.85
N HIS A 120 2.31 -25.98 -2.64
CA HIS A 120 1.88 -26.24 -4.03
C HIS A 120 2.45 -25.28 -5.10
N ALA A 121 3.32 -24.34 -4.75
CA ALA A 121 3.93 -23.44 -5.72
C ALA A 121 5.00 -24.20 -6.52
N LYS A 122 4.60 -24.64 -7.72
CA LYS A 122 5.48 -25.28 -8.70
C LYS A 122 6.60 -24.30 -9.06
N TRP A 123 7.84 -24.78 -8.98
CA TRP A 123 9.03 -24.03 -9.37
C TRP A 123 8.88 -23.42 -10.77
N SER A 124 9.33 -22.16 -10.91
CA SER A 124 9.36 -21.44 -12.20
C SER A 124 9.91 -22.34 -13.30
N ALA A 125 9.24 -22.33 -14.47
CA ALA A 125 9.54 -23.20 -15.61
C ALA A 125 11.03 -23.18 -15.98
N GLU A 126 11.68 -22.03 -15.78
CA GLU A 126 13.10 -21.82 -16.05
C GLU A 126 13.99 -22.73 -15.21
N LYS A 127 13.72 -22.84 -13.90
CA LYS A 127 14.55 -23.66 -13.02
C LYS A 127 14.28 -25.17 -13.17
N ARG A 128 13.11 -25.56 -13.71
CA ARG A 128 12.83 -26.96 -14.12
C ARG A 128 13.64 -27.35 -15.36
N TYR A 129 13.83 -26.42 -16.30
CA TYR A 129 14.66 -26.65 -17.48
C TYR A 129 16.13 -26.84 -17.09
N THR A 130 16.68 -25.99 -16.22
CA THR A 130 18.06 -26.13 -15.76
C THR A 130 18.30 -27.47 -15.03
N GLN A 131 17.37 -27.88 -14.15
CA GLN A 131 17.46 -29.17 -13.46
C GLN A 131 17.32 -30.36 -14.40
N ALA A 132 16.43 -30.28 -15.40
CA ALA A 132 16.31 -31.33 -16.41
C ALA A 132 17.58 -31.42 -17.28
N LEU A 133 18.21 -30.29 -17.61
CA LEU A 133 19.48 -30.26 -18.34
C LEU A 133 20.64 -30.81 -17.49
N GLU A 134 20.71 -30.50 -16.19
CA GLU A 134 21.69 -31.09 -15.28
C GLU A 134 21.50 -32.60 -15.14
N GLN A 135 20.26 -33.08 -15.06
CA GLN A 135 19.97 -34.53 -15.00
C GLN A 135 20.32 -35.24 -16.30
N ILE A 136 20.03 -34.64 -17.46
CA ILE A 136 20.41 -35.19 -18.77
C ILE A 136 21.93 -35.23 -18.89
N GLN A 137 22.63 -34.16 -18.50
CA GLN A 137 24.10 -34.09 -18.52
C GLN A 137 24.76 -35.08 -17.55
N ALA A 138 24.18 -35.30 -16.36
CA ALA A 138 24.68 -36.29 -15.41
C ALA A 138 24.53 -37.72 -15.97
N ASN A 139 23.35 -38.04 -16.51
CA ASN A 139 23.09 -39.34 -17.12
C ASN A 139 23.99 -39.61 -18.36
N ASP A 140 24.29 -38.58 -19.15
CA ASP A 140 25.24 -38.69 -20.28
C ASP A 140 26.68 -38.92 -19.81
N ARG A 141 27.11 -38.27 -18.72
CA ARG A 141 28.45 -38.49 -18.12
C ARG A 141 28.63 -39.90 -17.59
N ASP A 142 27.59 -40.45 -16.95
CA ASP A 142 27.62 -41.81 -16.43
C ASP A 142 27.68 -42.85 -17.57
N ALA A 143 26.95 -42.59 -18.67
CA ALA A 143 26.99 -43.43 -19.88
C ALA A 143 28.32 -43.39 -20.64
N GLN A 144 29.09 -42.31 -20.52
CA GLN A 144 30.44 -42.16 -21.12
C GLN A 144 31.57 -42.70 -20.24
N SER A 145 31.26 -43.11 -19.00
CA SER A 145 32.24 -43.62 -18.02
C SER A 145 32.35 -45.15 -17.97
N ILE A 146 31.57 -45.85 -18.80
CA ILE A 146 31.56 -47.32 -19.00
C ILE A 146 32.23 -47.62 -20.34
#